data_AF-A0A7M3MXE8-F1
#
_entry.id   AF-A0A7M3MXE8-F1
#
_cell.length_a   1.000
_cell.length_b   1.000
_cell.length_c   1.000
_cell.angle_alpha   90.00
_cell.angle_beta   90.00
_cell.angle_gamma   90.00
#
_symmetry.space_group_name_H-M   'P 1'
#
loop_
_entity.id
_entity.type
_entity.pdbx_description
1 polymer ?
#
loop_
_entity_poly.entity_id
_entity_poly.type
_entity_poly.pdbx_seq_one_letter_code
_entity_poly.pdbx_strand_id
1 'polypeptide(L)'
;MKPNKRSFFKQAITGGLIYFSGDTIAALITGDYSVWRGLGIFIMGSTLYAWEIQTYFRWIERRIGKMDKRRRMVANTSLALIYFNPLWIARHLCIVYLVSGKADEISLLLLQSATIAFLINIPISIGANFVIQNKVNLKYRFWASALFSGLMAIYYSMSSVWF
;
A
#
# COMPACT_ATOMS: atom_id res chain seq x y z
N MET A 1 2.14 19.93 14.32
CA MET A 1 2.19 18.98 15.46
C MET A 1 3.27 17.95 15.21
N LYS A 2 4.28 17.84 16.09
CA LYS A 2 5.25 16.73 16.04
C LYS A 2 4.50 15.43 16.35
N PRO A 3 4.73 14.33 15.59
CA PRO A 3 4.05 13.07 15.84
C PRO A 3 4.44 12.55 17.22
N ASN A 4 3.44 12.18 18.04
CA ASN A 4 3.68 11.43 19.27
C ASN A 4 4.31 10.08 18.87
N LYS A 5 5.55 9.83 19.30
CA LYS A 5 6.32 8.61 18.96
C LYS A 5 5.53 7.32 19.25
N ARG A 6 4.74 7.30 20.33
CA ARG A 6 3.86 6.15 20.68
C ARG A 6 2.76 5.92 19.65
N SER A 7 2.19 6.98 19.08
CA SER A 7 1.13 6.87 18.07
C SER A 7 1.67 6.38 16.72
N PHE A 8 2.90 6.79 16.37
CA PHE A 8 3.57 6.28 15.17
C PHE A 8 3.84 4.78 15.28
N PHE A 9 4.42 4.34 16.39
CA PHE A 9 4.77 2.93 16.60
C PHE A 9 3.53 2.03 16.59
N LYS A 10 2.45 2.44 17.27
CA LYS A 10 1.18 1.71 17.24
C LYS A 10 0.65 1.54 15.81
N GLN A 11 0.63 2.63 15.03
CA GLN A 11 0.20 2.58 13.64
C GLN A 11 1.10 1.69 12.78
N ALA A 12 2.42 1.73 13.01
CA ALA A 12 3.38 0.93 12.29
C ALA A 12 3.12 -0.57 12.47
N ILE A 13 3.01 -1.03 13.72
CA ILE A 13 2.70 -2.43 14.04
C ILE A 13 1.34 -2.84 13.47
N THR A 14 0.31 -2.00 13.63
CA THR A 14 -1.02 -2.31 13.06
C THR A 14 -0.99 -2.40 11.54
N GLY A 15 -0.28 -1.50 10.86
CA GLY A 15 -0.11 -1.57 9.41
C GLY A 15 0.65 -2.84 8.99
N GLY A 16 1.71 -3.19 9.70
CA GLY A 16 2.45 -4.44 9.48
C GLY A 16 1.57 -5.68 9.60
N LEU A 17 0.72 -5.76 10.64
CA LEU A 17 -0.24 -6.85 10.80
C LEU A 17 -1.22 -6.93 9.63
N ILE A 18 -1.71 -5.80 9.14
CA ILE A 18 -2.64 -5.77 8.01
C ILE A 18 -1.98 -6.25 6.72
N TYR A 19 -0.77 -5.76 6.43
CA TYR A 19 0.01 -6.24 5.27
C TYR A 19 0.31 -7.72 5.38
N PHE A 20 0.72 -8.19 6.56
CA PHE A 20 0.96 -9.60 6.84
C PHE A 20 -0.29 -10.45 6.59
N SER A 21 -1.44 -10.05 7.14
CA SER A 21 -2.69 -10.80 6.98
C SER A 21 -3.15 -10.82 5.52
N GLY A 22 -3.13 -9.67 4.84
CA GLY A 22 -3.51 -9.58 3.43
C GLY A 22 -2.63 -10.44 2.53
N ASP A 23 -1.30 -10.33 2.69
CA ASP A 23 -0.34 -11.13 1.92
C ASP A 23 -0.41 -12.62 2.26
N THR A 24 -0.62 -12.98 3.53
CA THR A 24 -0.77 -14.39 3.94
C THR A 24 -1.98 -15.02 3.29
N ILE A 25 -3.13 -14.34 3.31
CA ILE A 25 -4.35 -14.84 2.64
C ILE A 25 -4.10 -14.96 1.13
N ALA A 26 -3.51 -13.93 0.52
CA ALA A 26 -3.17 -13.92 -0.89
C ALA A 26 -2.23 -15.09 -1.27
N ALA A 27 -1.22 -15.37 -0.46
CA ALA A 27 -0.26 -16.45 -0.68
C ALA A 27 -0.87 -17.84 -0.45
N LEU A 28 -1.79 -17.98 0.51
CA LEU A 28 -2.54 -19.23 0.70
C LEU A 28 -3.43 -19.56 -0.50
N ILE A 29 -4.00 -18.53 -1.16
CA ILE A 29 -4.82 -18.70 -2.36
C ILE A 29 -3.97 -19.18 -3.55
N THR A 30 -2.75 -18.65 -3.72
CA THR A 30 -1.87 -19.04 -4.85
C THR A 30 -1.02 -20.27 -4.56
N GLY A 31 -1.02 -20.79 -3.32
CA GLY A 31 -0.14 -21.88 -2.90
C GLY A 31 1.32 -21.46 -2.64
N ASP A 32 1.62 -20.16 -2.63
CA ASP A 32 2.97 -19.60 -2.40
C ASP A 32 3.22 -19.21 -0.93
N TYR A 33 2.50 -19.83 0.01
CA TYR A 33 2.66 -19.49 1.42
C TYR A 33 4.04 -19.90 1.95
N SER A 34 4.71 -18.96 2.60
CA SER A 34 5.96 -19.18 3.32
C SER A 34 6.00 -18.31 4.57
N VAL A 35 6.46 -18.87 5.68
CA VAL A 35 6.64 -18.13 6.94
C VAL A 35 7.61 -16.96 6.75
N TRP A 36 8.66 -17.14 5.93
CA TRP A 36 9.64 -16.09 5.64
C TRP A 36 9.04 -14.94 4.85
N ARG A 37 8.18 -15.24 3.88
CA ARG A 37 7.42 -14.24 3.13
C ARG A 37 6.55 -13.41 4.08
N GLY A 38 5.76 -14.08 4.91
CA GLY A 38 4.91 -13.42 5.89
C GLY A 38 5.70 -12.51 6.84
N LEU A 39 6.76 -13.02 7.47
CA LEU A 39 7.62 -12.22 8.36
C LEU A 39 8.28 -11.04 7.62
N GLY A 40 8.75 -11.25 6.39
CA GLY A 40 9.31 -10.20 5.55
C GLY A 40 8.30 -9.08 5.29
N ILE A 41 7.08 -9.42 4.87
CA ILE A 41 6.01 -8.44 4.63
C ILE A 41 5.57 -7.73 5.92
N PHE A 42 5.51 -8.45 7.05
CA PHE A 42 5.25 -7.82 8.35
C PHE A 42 6.31 -6.77 8.71
N ILE A 43 7.58 -7.09 8.54
CA ILE A 43 8.70 -6.17 8.82
C ILE A 43 8.61 -4.96 7.89
N MET A 44 8.42 -5.17 6.59
CA MET A 44 8.33 -4.07 5.61
C MET A 44 7.12 -3.17 5.85
N GLY A 45 5.97 -3.76 6.18
CA GLY A 45 4.76 -3.05 6.59
C GLY A 45 4.95 -2.24 7.87
N SER A 46 5.66 -2.78 8.85
CA SER A 46 5.94 -2.14 10.15
C SER A 46 7.06 -1.11 10.11
N THR A 47 7.88 -1.08 9.06
CA THR A 47 9.06 -0.20 8.97
C THR A 47 8.96 0.74 7.78
N LEU A 48 9.47 0.33 6.61
CA LEU A 48 9.58 1.15 5.41
C LEU A 48 8.22 1.76 5.04
N TYR A 49 7.18 0.92 4.92
CA TYR A 49 5.87 1.40 4.49
C TYR A 49 5.21 2.30 5.53
N ALA A 50 5.33 1.95 6.83
CA ALA A 50 4.82 2.80 7.90
C ALA A 50 5.49 4.17 7.92
N TRP A 51 6.80 4.23 7.73
CA TRP A 51 7.54 5.49 7.69
C TRP A 51 7.22 6.32 6.45
N GLU A 52 7.32 5.74 5.26
CA GLU A 52 7.12 6.45 4.00
C GLU A 52 5.69 6.96 3.84
N ILE A 53 4.69 6.08 3.98
CA ILE A 53 3.29 6.41 3.70
C ILE A 53 2.78 7.47 4.68
N GLN A 54 3.06 7.30 5.98
CA GLN A 54 2.65 8.30 6.96
C GLN A 54 3.35 9.65 6.75
N THR A 55 4.62 9.65 6.35
CA THR A 55 5.37 10.87 6.07
C THR A 55 4.85 11.57 4.83
N TYR A 56 4.53 10.81 3.79
CA TYR A 56 3.95 11.30 2.56
C TYR A 56 2.56 11.91 2.77
N PHE A 57 1.67 11.23 3.50
CA PHE A 57 0.34 11.78 3.82
C PHE A 57 0.41 13.05 4.67
N ARG A 58 1.34 13.13 5.63
CA ARG A 58 1.60 14.38 6.37
C ARG A 58 2.17 15.48 5.48
N TRP A 59 2.98 15.14 4.48
CA TRP A 59 3.49 16.10 3.51
C TRP A 59 2.38 16.63 2.61
N ILE A 60 1.49 15.77 2.10
CA ILE A 60 0.31 16.17 1.33
C ILE A 60 -0.50 17.20 2.13
N GLU A 61 -0.89 16.84 3.36
CA GLU A 61 -1.73 17.69 4.22
C GLU A 61 -1.10 19.08 4.46
N ARG A 62 0.23 19.15 4.63
CA ARG A 62 0.96 20.42 4.77
C ARG A 62 0.99 21.23 3.48
N ARG A 63 1.12 20.58 2.32
CA ARG A 63 1.21 21.26 1.01
C ARG A 63 -0.12 21.85 0.57
N ILE A 64 -1.22 21.14 0.82
CA ILE A 64 -2.54 21.53 0.32
C ILE A 64 -3.38 22.28 1.36
N GLY A 65 -2.88 22.44 2.59
CA GLY A 65 -3.64 23.02 3.71
C GLY A 65 -4.17 24.44 3.47
N LYS A 66 -3.59 25.17 2.51
CA LYS A 66 -4.01 26.54 2.11
C LYS A 66 -4.92 26.57 0.87
N MET A 67 -5.23 25.43 0.27
CA MET A 67 -6.10 25.36 -0.92
C MET A 67 -7.58 25.45 -0.53
N ASP A 68 -8.42 25.91 -1.45
CA ASP A 68 -9.88 25.84 -1.28
C ASP A 68 -10.36 24.39 -1.21
N LYS A 69 -11.56 24.19 -0.66
CA LYS A 69 -12.10 22.85 -0.35
C LYS A 69 -12.16 21.92 -1.56
N ARG A 70 -12.52 22.43 -2.75
CA ARG A 70 -12.65 21.61 -3.96
C ARG A 70 -11.28 21.23 -4.51
N ARG A 71 -10.38 22.20 -4.69
CA ARG A 71 -9.01 21.92 -5.17
C ARG A 71 -8.25 21.02 -4.20
N ARG A 72 -8.40 21.24 -2.90
CA ARG A 72 -7.82 20.39 -1.86
C ARG A 72 -8.27 18.94 -2.01
N MET A 73 -9.56 18.71 -2.24
CA MET A 73 -10.13 17.37 -2.36
C MET A 73 -9.57 16.60 -3.55
N VAL A 74 -9.47 17.26 -4.71
CA VAL A 74 -8.87 16.69 -5.91
C VAL A 74 -7.37 16.44 -5.69
N ALA A 75 -6.64 17.44 -5.20
CA ALA A 75 -5.20 17.36 -4.98
C ALA A 75 -4.81 16.23 -4.00
N ASN A 76 -5.59 16.06 -2.92
CA ASN A 76 -5.42 14.97 -1.96
C ASN A 76 -5.41 13.60 -2.65
N THR A 77 -6.45 13.35 -3.44
CA THR A 77 -6.65 12.06 -4.13
C THR A 77 -5.59 11.86 -5.21
N SER A 78 -5.33 12.89 -6.03
CA SER A 78 -4.34 12.82 -7.11
C SER A 78 -2.93 12.57 -6.59
N LEU A 79 -2.51 13.25 -5.53
CA LEU A 79 -1.18 13.05 -4.93
C LEU A 79 -1.04 11.65 -4.33
N ALA A 80 -2.09 11.14 -3.67
CA ALA A 80 -2.09 9.76 -3.18
C ALA A 80 -1.99 8.74 -4.33
N LEU A 81 -2.71 8.95 -5.44
CA LEU A 81 -2.64 8.09 -6.61
C LEU A 81 -1.25 8.12 -7.27
N ILE A 82 -0.64 9.31 -7.38
CA ILE A 82 0.73 9.48 -7.92
C ILE A 82 1.77 8.79 -7.04
N TYR A 83 1.55 8.74 -5.73
CA TYR A 83 2.45 8.02 -4.83
C TYR A 83 2.40 6.51 -5.03
N PHE A 84 1.19 5.94 -5.15
CA PHE A 84 0.99 4.51 -5.42
C PHE A 84 1.07 4.19 -6.93
N ASN A 85 2.05 4.79 -7.62
CA ASN A 85 2.30 4.59 -9.04
C ASN A 85 2.89 3.19 -9.33
N PRO A 86 3.06 2.79 -10.61
CA PRO A 86 3.63 1.50 -10.98
C PRO A 86 4.99 1.18 -10.36
N LEU A 87 5.86 2.16 -10.11
CA LEU A 87 7.15 1.92 -9.46
C LEU A 87 6.98 1.48 -8.00
N TRP A 88 6.02 2.06 -7.29
CA TRP A 88 5.71 1.64 -5.93
C TRP A 88 5.21 0.20 -5.89
N ILE A 89 4.33 -0.17 -6.82
CA ILE A 89 3.80 -1.53 -6.96
C ILE A 89 4.91 -2.50 -7.34
N ALA A 90 5.74 -2.16 -8.33
CA ALA A 90 6.87 -2.98 -8.75
C ALA A 90 7.84 -3.21 -7.59
N ARG A 91 8.16 -2.17 -6.82
CA ARG A 91 8.99 -2.29 -5.61
C ARG A 91 8.38 -3.24 -4.59
N HIS A 92 7.07 -3.15 -4.36
CA HIS A 92 6.37 -4.06 -3.47
C HIS A 92 6.46 -5.52 -3.94
N LEU A 93 6.26 -5.78 -5.24
CA LEU A 93 6.42 -7.10 -5.84
C LEU A 93 7.86 -7.62 -5.71
N CYS A 94 8.87 -6.79 -5.99
CA CYS A 94 10.27 -7.17 -5.80
C CYS A 94 10.55 -7.58 -4.35
N ILE A 95 10.02 -6.83 -3.38
CA ILE A 95 10.13 -7.17 -1.95
C ILE A 95 9.51 -8.54 -1.68
N VAL A 96 8.27 -8.79 -2.15
CA VAL A 96 7.60 -10.09 -2.01
C VAL A 96 8.47 -11.22 -2.57
N TYR A 97 9.03 -11.04 -3.76
CA TYR A 97 9.89 -12.05 -4.41
C TYR A 97 11.16 -12.31 -3.61
N LEU A 98 11.84 -11.25 -3.15
CA LEU A 98 13.04 -11.37 -2.31
C LEU A 98 12.76 -12.13 -1.02
N VAL A 99 11.70 -11.77 -0.28
CA VAL A 99 11.37 -12.44 1.00
C VAL A 99 10.78 -13.84 0.80
N SER A 100 10.38 -14.18 -0.43
CA SER A 100 9.94 -15.53 -0.81
C SER A 100 11.08 -16.40 -1.36
N GLY A 101 12.31 -15.89 -1.45
CA GLY A 101 13.44 -16.62 -2.04
C GLY A 101 13.38 -16.74 -3.57
N LYS A 102 12.53 -15.97 -4.25
CA LYS A 102 12.35 -15.96 -5.71
C LYS A 102 13.15 -14.82 -6.37
N ALA A 103 14.38 -14.58 -5.90
CA ALA A 103 15.19 -13.46 -6.37
C ALA A 103 15.52 -13.56 -7.88
N ASP A 104 15.71 -14.79 -8.39
CA ASP A 104 16.04 -15.05 -9.79
C ASP A 104 14.87 -14.76 -10.75
N GLU A 105 13.64 -14.66 -10.25
CA GLU A 105 12.46 -14.31 -11.04
C GLU A 105 12.25 -12.79 -11.17
N ILE A 106 13.08 -11.98 -10.49
CA ILE A 106 13.00 -10.51 -10.56
C ILE A 106 13.51 -10.05 -11.92
N SER A 107 12.62 -9.45 -12.71
CA SER A 107 12.92 -8.96 -14.05
C SER A 107 12.15 -7.68 -14.38
N LEU A 108 12.45 -7.06 -15.52
CA LEU A 108 11.70 -5.91 -16.03
C LEU A 108 10.22 -6.22 -16.28
N LEU A 109 9.86 -7.49 -16.43
CA LEU A 109 8.46 -7.92 -16.53
C LEU A 109 7.66 -7.56 -15.28
N LEU A 110 8.28 -7.49 -14.09
CA LEU A 110 7.59 -7.04 -12.88
C LEU A 110 7.11 -5.59 -13.00
N LEU A 111 7.87 -4.72 -13.65
CA LEU A 111 7.46 -3.34 -13.88
C LEU A 111 6.29 -3.26 -14.89
N GLN A 112 6.32 -4.11 -15.92
CA GLN A 112 5.21 -4.23 -16.86
C GLN A 112 3.93 -4.72 -16.15
N SER A 113 4.03 -5.79 -15.37
CA SER A 113 2.92 -6.33 -14.56
C SER A 113 2.38 -5.29 -13.58
N ALA A 114 3.27 -4.56 -12.89
CA ALA A 114 2.89 -3.47 -12.00
C ALA A 114 2.17 -2.33 -12.72
N THR A 115 2.57 -2.02 -13.96
CA THR A 115 1.93 -0.99 -14.78
C THR A 115 0.54 -1.42 -15.22
N ILE A 116 0.38 -2.66 -15.68
CA ILE A 116 -0.93 -3.22 -16.07
C ILE A 116 -1.86 -3.26 -14.84
N ALA A 117 -1.37 -3.78 -13.71
CA ALA A 117 -2.11 -3.81 -12.45
C ALA A 117 -2.56 -2.40 -12.02
N PHE A 118 -1.66 -1.41 -12.10
CA PHE A 118 -2.01 -0.02 -11.82
C PHE A 118 -3.13 0.48 -12.71
N LEU A 119 -3.01 0.33 -14.04
CA LEU A 119 -3.99 0.82 -15.02
C LEU A 119 -5.36 0.19 -14.82
N ILE A 120 -5.43 -1.13 -14.61
CA ILE A 120 -6.68 -1.85 -14.33
C ILE A 120 -7.31 -1.34 -13.03
N ASN A 121 -6.49 -1.04 -12.03
CA ASN A 121 -6.97 -0.57 -10.72
C ASN A 121 -7.32 0.91 -10.64
N ILE A 122 -7.01 1.74 -11.65
CA ILE A 122 -7.20 3.20 -11.55
C ILE A 122 -8.62 3.55 -11.05
N PRO A 123 -9.72 2.98 -11.58
CA PRO A 123 -11.07 3.35 -11.14
C PRO A 123 -11.30 3.08 -9.65
N ILE A 124 -10.92 1.89 -9.18
CA ILE A 124 -11.08 1.46 -7.79
C ILE A 124 -10.15 2.27 -6.88
N SER A 125 -8.91 2.46 -7.31
CA SER A 125 -7.88 3.23 -6.57
C SER A 125 -8.26 4.69 -6.40
N ILE A 126 -8.88 5.32 -7.40
CA ILE A 126 -9.39 6.70 -7.28
C ILE A 126 -10.47 6.75 -6.21
N GLY A 127 -11.45 5.85 -6.24
CA GLY A 127 -12.53 5.80 -5.26
C GLY A 127 -12.01 5.58 -3.83
N ALA A 128 -11.15 4.58 -3.65
CA ALA A 128 -10.55 4.27 -2.36
C ALA A 128 -9.71 5.44 -1.82
N ASN A 129 -8.81 5.99 -2.65
CA ASN A 129 -7.99 7.13 -2.23
C ASN A 129 -8.82 8.39 -1.98
N PHE A 130 -9.91 8.60 -2.73
CA PHE A 130 -10.82 9.70 -2.45
C PHE A 130 -11.39 9.61 -1.03
N VAL A 131 -11.88 8.43 -0.64
CA VAL A 131 -12.42 8.20 0.70
C VAL A 131 -11.33 8.33 1.76
N ILE A 132 -10.18 7.66 1.57
CA ILE A 132 -9.07 7.67 2.53
C ILE A 132 -8.55 9.10 2.75
N GLN A 133 -8.30 9.85 1.69
CA GLN A 133 -7.68 11.17 1.83
C GLN A 133 -8.65 12.25 2.33
N ASN A 134 -9.95 12.13 2.03
CA ASN A 134 -10.91 13.21 2.31
C ASN A 134 -11.88 12.92 3.46
N LYS A 135 -12.11 11.65 3.82
CA LYS A 135 -13.04 11.25 4.88
C LYS A 135 -12.33 10.66 6.09
N VAL A 136 -11.16 10.05 5.93
CA VAL A 136 -10.40 9.45 7.03
C VAL A 136 -9.47 10.48 7.67
N ASN A 137 -9.52 10.57 9.00
CA ASN A 137 -8.62 11.42 9.76
C ASN A 137 -7.16 11.00 9.51
N LEU A 138 -6.24 11.97 9.39
CA LEU A 138 -4.82 11.74 9.10
C LEU A 138 -4.18 10.66 9.98
N LYS A 139 -4.60 10.53 11.26
CA LYS A 139 -4.08 9.49 12.19
C LYS A 139 -4.46 8.05 11.83
N TYR A 140 -5.41 7.84 10.92
CA TYR A 140 -5.90 6.53 10.50
C TYR A 140 -5.71 6.29 8.99
N ARG A 141 -5.21 7.27 8.22
CA ARG A 141 -5.05 7.12 6.77
C ARG A 141 -4.08 6.00 6.39
N PHE A 142 -3.01 5.81 7.16
CA PHE A 142 -2.08 4.69 6.91
C PHE A 142 -2.76 3.34 7.13
N TRP A 143 -3.51 3.18 8.22
CA TRP A 143 -4.29 1.99 8.49
C TRP A 143 -5.29 1.69 7.37
N ALA A 144 -6.06 2.70 6.93
CA ALA A 144 -7.04 2.53 5.87
C ALA A 144 -6.39 2.20 4.52
N SER A 145 -5.24 2.80 4.23
CA SER A 145 -4.46 2.51 3.02
C SER A 145 -3.85 1.11 3.04
N ALA A 146 -3.36 0.64 4.20
CA ALA A 146 -2.85 -0.71 4.36
C ALA A 146 -3.98 -1.75 4.17
N LEU A 147 -5.17 -1.47 4.73
CA LEU A 147 -6.34 -2.34 4.57
C LEU A 147 -6.74 -2.44 3.11
N PHE A 148 -6.86 -1.31 2.41
CA PHE A 148 -7.14 -1.31 0.98
C PHE A 148 -6.10 -2.14 0.19
N SER A 149 -4.81 -1.96 0.49
CA SER A 149 -3.74 -2.71 -0.18
C SER A 149 -3.82 -4.22 0.08
N GLY A 150 -4.11 -4.63 1.32
CA GLY A 150 -4.30 -6.03 1.67
C GLY A 150 -5.50 -6.66 0.96
N LEU A 151 -6.62 -5.94 0.85
CA LEU A 151 -7.78 -6.38 0.09
C LEU A 151 -7.47 -6.52 -1.41
N MET A 152 -6.70 -5.59 -1.97
CA MET A 152 -6.27 -5.67 -3.36
C MET A 152 -5.33 -6.85 -3.62
N ALA A 153 -4.45 -7.19 -2.68
CA ALA A 153 -3.61 -8.38 -2.78
C ALA A 153 -4.43 -9.68 -2.79
N ILE A 154 -5.50 -9.75 -1.99
CA ILE A 154 -6.42 -10.89 -1.99
C ILE A 154 -7.17 -10.97 -3.32
N TYR A 155 -7.74 -9.85 -3.78
CA TYR A 155 -8.45 -9.76 -5.07
C TYR A 155 -7.56 -10.18 -6.24
N TYR A 156 -6.35 -9.60 -6.32
CA TYR A 156 -5.10 -10.20 -6.73
C TYR A 156 -5.11 -11.71 -7.02
N SER A 157 -4.79 -12.41 -5.95
CA SER A 157 -4.61 -13.86 -5.97
C SER A 157 -5.86 -14.62 -6.38
N MET A 158 -7.06 -14.13 -6.03
CA MET A 158 -8.30 -14.76 -6.46
C MET A 158 -8.45 -14.67 -7.99
N SER A 159 -8.17 -13.49 -8.55
CA SER A 159 -8.27 -13.28 -9.99
C SER A 159 -7.27 -14.10 -10.78
N SER A 160 -6.08 -14.37 -10.25
CA SER A 160 -5.07 -15.20 -10.94
C SER A 160 -5.36 -16.69 -10.91
N VAL A 161 -6.27 -17.15 -10.04
CA VAL A 161 -6.63 -18.57 -9.92
C VAL A 161 -7.95 -18.88 -10.64
N TRP A 162 -8.88 -17.93 -10.68
CA TRP A 162 -10.23 -18.16 -11.21
C TRP A 162 -10.42 -17.77 -12.68
N PHE A 163 -9.50 -17.02 -13.26
CA PHE A 163 -9.54 -16.56 -14.65
C PHE A 163 -8.19 -16.79 -15.32
#